data_AF-A0A1T4ZTI9-F1
#
_entry.id   AF-A0A1T4ZTI9-F1
#
_cell.length_a   1.000
_cell.length_b   1.000
_cell.length_c   1.000
_cell.angle_alpha   90.00
_cell.angle_beta   90.00
_cell.angle_gamma   90.00
#
_symmetry.space_group_name_H-M   'P 1'
#
loop_
_entity.id
_entity.type
_entity.pdbx_description
1 polymer ?
#
loop_
_entity_poly.entity_id
_entity_poly.type
_entity_poly.pdbx_seq_one_letter_code
_entity_poly.pdbx_strand_id
1 'polypeptide(L)'
;MGSILKYDNNEISKLYKENSYNKLAQILKRTYKDENKLSSDLADVDETIKKLMLYPFSLSYITGVTDEDNLIFTTVISRLDSLGFYFQNTDNNESTIKLTSPDEISSYFSDLFTADETIETRTQLTMSTLGFLCLMAIGDALKRKYLEQLLFHVPDSYDVDASEIKDVFGFSLESKDIRWFLPFVTEAFGPFDNLSLGDIKNIEKGLKELENLEILKLLNQKIQFTETGYRLLGLMLEKRNMISFRSLFFENNQLAQMPIAFIKYDKILYYIMPIADEDKVVLKCINKEKFCELIEMVIAPGDEPEIIIKEFKEPASATETKLNEADKSEAPDDKHVDTKFCRYCGAKVKISAKFCTSCGKSLVSK
;
A
#
# COMPACT_ATOMS: atom_id res chain seq x y z
N MET A 1 11.77 -3.53 9.72
CA MET A 1 11.91 -3.37 8.27
C MET A 1 10.80 -4.16 7.61
N GLY A 2 10.19 -3.65 6.54
CA GLY A 2 9.20 -4.43 5.79
C GLY A 2 9.79 -5.80 5.46
N SER A 3 8.96 -6.82 5.28
CA SER A 3 9.41 -8.18 4.99
C SER A 3 10.48 -8.16 3.89
N ILE A 4 11.74 -8.38 4.26
CA ILE A 4 12.87 -8.46 3.34
C ILE A 4 12.77 -9.83 2.69
N LEU A 5 12.13 -9.89 1.53
CA LEU A 5 12.21 -11.08 0.70
C LEU A 5 13.63 -11.16 0.13
N LYS A 6 14.43 -12.09 0.68
CA LYS A 6 15.79 -12.37 0.20
C LYS A 6 15.69 -13.12 -1.12
N TYR A 7 15.64 -12.38 -2.22
CA TYR A 7 15.78 -12.94 -3.55
C TYR A 7 17.24 -12.82 -3.99
N ASP A 8 17.74 -13.81 -4.73
CA ASP A 8 19.02 -13.70 -5.45
C ASP A 8 18.91 -12.56 -6.48
N ASN A 9 20.01 -11.84 -6.77
CA ASN A 9 20.04 -10.75 -7.76
C ASN A 9 19.49 -11.19 -9.14
N ASN A 10 19.64 -12.47 -9.49
CA ASN A 10 19.04 -13.06 -10.69
C ASN A 10 17.52 -13.25 -10.58
N GLU A 11 17.00 -13.59 -9.39
CA GLU A 11 15.56 -13.72 -9.12
C GLU A 11 14.88 -12.36 -8.99
N ILE A 12 15.56 -11.34 -8.45
CA ILE A 12 15.06 -9.95 -8.41
C ILE A 12 14.91 -9.40 -9.83
N SER A 13 15.92 -9.59 -10.69
CA SER A 13 15.86 -9.24 -12.13
C SER A 13 14.71 -9.98 -12.83
N LYS A 14 14.47 -11.24 -12.46
CA LYS A 14 13.39 -12.06 -13.01
C LYS A 14 12.01 -11.62 -12.50
N LEU A 15 11.85 -11.28 -11.22
CA LEU A 15 10.62 -10.75 -10.62
C LEU A 15 10.28 -9.34 -11.12
N TYR A 16 11.29 -8.51 -11.38
CA TYR A 16 11.10 -7.21 -12.05
C TYR A 16 10.65 -7.41 -13.51
N LYS A 17 11.22 -8.42 -14.20
CA LYS A 17 10.77 -8.89 -15.53
C LYS A 17 9.40 -9.58 -15.50
N GLU A 18 9.00 -10.19 -14.38
CA GLU A 18 7.80 -11.04 -14.32
C GLU A 18 6.59 -10.38 -13.64
N ASN A 19 6.74 -9.31 -12.85
CA ASN A 19 5.61 -8.60 -12.21
C ASN A 19 5.42 -7.19 -12.77
N SER A 20 6.46 -6.36 -12.77
CA SER A 20 6.43 -5.03 -13.37
C SER A 20 6.36 -5.14 -14.90
N TYR A 21 7.22 -5.96 -15.51
CA TYR A 21 7.19 -6.20 -16.95
C TYR A 21 6.04 -7.11 -17.38
N ASN A 22 5.57 -8.13 -16.66
CA ASN A 22 4.44 -8.91 -17.24
C ASN A 22 3.11 -8.16 -17.19
N LYS A 23 2.80 -7.33 -16.19
CA LYS A 23 1.52 -6.60 -16.19
C LYS A 23 1.61 -5.36 -17.09
N LEU A 24 2.67 -4.57 -16.92
CA LEU A 24 2.92 -3.34 -17.68
C LEU A 24 3.40 -3.65 -19.11
N ALA A 25 4.18 -4.71 -19.34
CA ALA A 25 4.47 -5.22 -20.69
C ALA A 25 3.46 -6.24 -21.24
N GLN A 26 2.46 -6.76 -20.51
CA GLN A 26 1.25 -7.31 -21.17
C GLN A 26 0.36 -6.18 -21.67
N ILE A 27 0.26 -5.08 -20.91
CA ILE A 27 -0.39 -3.84 -21.37
C ILE A 27 0.36 -3.32 -22.62
N LEU A 28 1.69 -3.16 -22.55
CA LEU A 28 2.49 -2.71 -23.70
C LEU A 28 2.64 -3.74 -24.83
N LYS A 29 2.69 -5.07 -24.58
CA LYS A 29 2.71 -6.12 -25.64
C LYS A 29 1.36 -6.32 -26.33
N ARG A 30 0.24 -6.08 -25.63
CA ARG A 30 -1.10 -6.05 -26.27
C ARG A 30 -1.22 -4.86 -27.21
N THR A 31 -0.57 -3.75 -26.87
CA THR A 31 -0.56 -2.53 -27.69
C THR A 31 0.51 -2.59 -28.80
N TYR A 32 1.67 -3.21 -28.56
CA TYR A 32 2.81 -3.26 -29.48
C TYR A 32 3.53 -4.61 -29.46
N LYS A 33 3.43 -5.35 -30.58
CA LYS A 33 4.08 -6.65 -30.78
C LYS A 33 5.60 -6.58 -31.04
N ASP A 34 6.17 -5.38 -31.15
CA ASP A 34 7.52 -5.17 -31.69
C ASP A 34 8.23 -4.03 -30.92
N GLU A 35 9.40 -4.29 -30.33
CA GLU A 35 10.17 -3.32 -29.51
C GLU A 35 10.66 -2.12 -30.34
N ASN A 36 10.94 -2.33 -31.63
CA ASN A 36 11.30 -1.24 -32.56
C ASN A 36 10.12 -0.31 -32.87
N LYS A 37 8.90 -0.78 -32.65
CA LYS A 37 7.68 0.03 -32.78
C LYS A 37 7.38 0.82 -31.50
N LEU A 38 7.75 0.28 -30.33
CA LEU A 38 7.64 1.00 -29.05
C LEU A 38 8.57 2.22 -29.03
N SER A 39 9.81 2.12 -29.53
CA SER A 39 10.72 3.27 -29.60
C SER A 39 10.28 4.33 -30.62
N SER A 40 9.65 3.93 -31.73
CA SER A 40 9.09 4.86 -32.71
C SER A 40 7.81 5.55 -32.22
N ASP A 41 6.95 4.83 -31.50
CA ASP A 41 5.68 5.39 -31.01
C ASP A 41 5.88 6.21 -29.73
N LEU A 42 6.98 5.99 -29.00
CA LEU A 42 7.45 6.88 -27.95
C LEU A 42 8.17 8.12 -28.51
N ALA A 43 8.52 8.21 -29.80
CA ALA A 43 9.31 9.33 -30.33
C ALA A 43 8.69 10.71 -30.03
N ASP A 44 7.36 10.79 -29.99
CA ASP A 44 6.58 12.01 -29.68
C ASP A 44 6.17 12.13 -28.20
N VAL A 45 6.57 11.19 -27.34
CA VAL A 45 6.29 11.20 -25.90
C VAL A 45 7.36 12.00 -25.18
N ASP A 46 6.93 12.81 -24.20
CA ASP A 46 7.80 13.60 -23.33
C ASP A 46 8.95 12.74 -22.76
N GLU A 47 10.18 13.22 -22.89
CA GLU A 47 11.39 12.52 -22.47
C GLU A 47 11.38 12.16 -20.98
N THR A 48 10.70 12.96 -20.16
CA THR A 48 10.46 12.72 -18.73
C THR A 48 9.58 11.49 -18.52
N ILE A 49 8.50 11.35 -19.31
CA ILE A 49 7.58 10.21 -19.24
C ILE A 49 8.28 8.93 -19.68
N LYS A 50 9.13 8.98 -20.71
CA LYS A 50 9.96 7.83 -21.10
C LYS A 50 10.86 7.37 -19.97
N LYS A 51 11.57 8.29 -19.31
CA LYS A 51 12.46 7.96 -18.19
C LYS A 51 11.70 7.37 -17.00
N LEU A 52 10.53 7.92 -16.67
CA LEU A 52 9.63 7.38 -15.65
C LEU A 52 9.25 5.93 -15.94
N MET A 53 8.91 5.63 -17.19
CA MET A 53 8.44 4.31 -17.61
C MET A 53 9.56 3.26 -17.69
N LEU A 54 10.73 3.64 -18.19
CA LEU A 54 11.84 2.71 -18.39
C LEU A 54 12.59 2.41 -17.09
N TYR A 55 12.68 3.39 -16.18
CA TYR A 55 13.55 3.32 -15.01
C TYR A 55 12.86 3.90 -13.76
N PRO A 56 11.75 3.32 -13.28
CA PRO A 56 11.10 3.81 -12.07
C PRO A 56 11.92 3.51 -10.82
N PHE A 57 11.96 4.47 -9.88
CA PHE A 57 12.58 4.28 -8.56
C PHE A 57 11.56 3.75 -7.56
N SER A 58 10.27 4.04 -7.76
CA SER A 58 9.19 3.29 -7.13
C SER A 58 7.98 3.10 -8.05
N LEU A 59 7.24 2.03 -7.77
CA LEU A 59 5.93 1.72 -8.36
C LEU A 59 4.95 1.52 -7.21
N SER A 60 3.98 2.43 -7.08
CA SER A 60 2.91 2.34 -6.11
C SER A 60 1.62 1.92 -6.78
N TYR A 61 1.23 0.67 -6.57
CA TYR A 61 -0.05 0.14 -7.04
C TYR A 61 -1.15 0.59 -6.07
N ILE A 62 -2.22 1.11 -6.62
CA ILE A 62 -3.32 1.66 -5.84
C ILE A 62 -4.58 0.90 -6.20
N THR A 63 -5.20 0.33 -5.17
CA THR A 63 -6.46 -0.43 -5.27
C THR A 63 -7.45 0.18 -4.29
N GLY A 64 -8.63 0.57 -4.77
CA GLY A 64 -9.65 1.20 -3.94
C GLY A 64 -11.07 0.79 -4.27
N VAL A 65 -11.95 1.06 -3.32
CA VAL A 65 -13.40 0.88 -3.37
C VAL A 65 -14.05 2.12 -2.79
N THR A 66 -14.91 2.77 -3.54
CA THR A 66 -15.67 3.93 -3.05
C THR A 66 -16.90 3.51 -2.24
N ASP A 67 -17.55 4.46 -1.58
CA ASP A 67 -18.80 4.26 -0.84
C ASP A 67 -20.01 3.90 -1.73
N GLU A 68 -19.87 4.08 -3.05
CA GLU A 68 -20.79 3.61 -4.09
C GLU A 68 -20.37 2.25 -4.69
N ASP A 69 -19.42 1.55 -4.07
CA ASP A 69 -18.85 0.27 -4.52
C ASP A 69 -18.12 0.35 -5.90
N ASN A 70 -17.74 1.56 -6.35
CA ASN A 70 -16.92 1.71 -7.55
C ASN A 70 -15.48 1.28 -7.27
N LEU A 71 -14.87 0.56 -8.21
CA LEU A 71 -13.51 0.07 -8.09
C LEU A 71 -12.51 1.06 -8.70
N ILE A 72 -11.39 1.26 -7.99
CA ILE A 72 -10.28 2.11 -8.42
C ILE A 72 -9.05 1.24 -8.57
N PHE A 73 -8.43 1.27 -9.74
CA PHE A 73 -7.14 0.64 -10.00
C PHE A 73 -6.26 1.63 -10.74
N THR A 74 -5.17 2.04 -10.12
CA THR A 74 -4.24 3.00 -10.70
C THR A 74 -2.81 2.73 -10.20
N THR A 75 -1.84 3.43 -10.76
CA THR A 75 -0.43 3.29 -10.42
C THR A 75 0.23 4.65 -10.40
N VAL A 76 1.02 4.88 -9.37
CA VAL A 76 1.94 6.02 -9.30
C VAL A 76 3.35 5.51 -9.55
N ILE A 77 4.03 6.18 -10.46
CA ILE A 77 5.40 5.89 -10.87
C ILE A 77 6.25 7.05 -10.41
N SER A 78 7.30 6.79 -9.64
CA SER A 78 8.15 7.87 -9.14
C SER A 78 9.63 7.66 -9.52
N ARG A 79 10.31 8.79 -9.64
CA ARG A 79 11.76 8.98 -9.73
C ARG A 79 12.15 10.10 -8.78
N LEU A 80 13.46 10.35 -8.62
CA LEU A 80 13.95 11.46 -7.79
C LEU A 80 13.45 12.84 -8.23
N ASP A 81 13.28 13.04 -9.53
CA ASP A 81 13.00 14.33 -10.16
C ASP A 81 11.58 14.44 -10.72
N SER A 82 10.86 13.33 -10.79
CA SER A 82 9.61 13.25 -11.55
C SER A 82 8.66 12.22 -10.97
N LEU A 83 7.37 12.49 -11.10
CA LEU A 83 6.32 11.61 -10.62
C LEU A 83 5.19 11.60 -11.64
N GLY A 84 4.81 10.40 -12.06
CA GLY A 84 3.78 10.15 -13.06
C GLY A 84 2.60 9.40 -12.44
N PHE A 85 1.39 9.87 -12.71
CA PHE A 85 0.16 9.22 -12.29
C PHE A 85 -0.55 8.61 -13.49
N TYR A 86 -0.73 7.29 -13.45
CA TYR A 86 -1.32 6.50 -14.53
C TYR A 86 -2.84 6.52 -14.44
N PHE A 87 -3.50 6.87 -15.54
CA PHE A 87 -4.94 6.77 -15.68
C PHE A 87 -5.30 5.98 -16.91
N GLN A 88 -6.35 5.17 -16.81
CA GLN A 88 -6.98 4.54 -17.95
C GLN A 88 -8.34 5.19 -18.18
N ASN A 89 -8.53 5.77 -19.35
CA ASN A 89 -9.81 6.30 -19.76
C ASN A 89 -10.70 5.14 -20.24
N THR A 90 -11.82 4.94 -19.56
CA THR A 90 -12.77 3.85 -19.83
C THR A 90 -13.53 4.04 -21.12
N ASP A 91 -13.68 5.28 -21.60
CA ASP A 91 -14.53 5.59 -22.75
C ASP A 91 -13.82 5.29 -24.09
N ASN A 92 -12.50 5.44 -24.13
CA ASN A 92 -11.70 5.27 -25.34
C ASN A 92 -10.59 4.21 -25.21
N ASN A 93 -10.48 3.52 -24.06
CA ASN A 93 -9.40 2.57 -23.76
C ASN A 93 -7.99 3.15 -23.87
N GLU A 94 -7.84 4.48 -23.82
CA GLU A 94 -6.52 5.11 -23.82
C GLU A 94 -5.94 5.14 -22.41
N SER A 95 -4.65 4.82 -22.33
CA SER A 95 -3.88 4.93 -21.10
C SER A 95 -3.00 6.17 -21.17
N THR A 96 -3.10 7.03 -20.16
CA THR A 96 -2.33 8.28 -20.09
C THR A 96 -1.54 8.35 -18.80
N ILE A 97 -0.34 8.93 -18.86
CA ILE A 97 0.46 9.27 -17.69
C ILE A 97 0.47 10.78 -17.56
N LYS A 98 -0.03 11.28 -16.45
CA LYS A 98 0.01 12.70 -16.12
C LYS A 98 1.19 12.95 -15.18
N LEU A 99 2.10 13.84 -15.56
CA LEU A 99 3.12 14.35 -14.65
C LEU A 99 2.43 15.13 -13.53
N THR A 100 2.83 14.90 -12.29
CA THR A 100 2.15 15.42 -11.11
C THR A 100 3.12 15.60 -9.95
N SER A 101 2.64 16.16 -8.84
CA SER A 101 3.42 16.31 -7.61
C SER A 101 2.87 15.42 -6.49
N PRO A 102 3.67 15.14 -5.45
CA PRO A 102 3.17 14.43 -4.27
C PRO A 102 1.92 15.09 -3.65
N ASP A 103 1.90 16.43 -3.60
CA ASP A 103 0.79 17.22 -3.05
C ASP A 103 -0.49 17.09 -3.89
N GLU A 104 -0.36 17.04 -5.22
CA GLU A 104 -1.51 16.83 -6.11
C GLU A 104 -2.12 15.43 -5.92
N ILE A 105 -1.28 14.41 -5.72
CA ILE A 105 -1.76 13.05 -5.45
C ILE A 105 -2.40 12.94 -4.07
N SER A 106 -1.76 13.49 -3.04
CA SER A 106 -2.31 13.45 -1.69
C SER A 106 -3.63 14.22 -1.62
N SER A 107 -3.73 15.36 -2.31
CA SER A 107 -4.98 16.12 -2.46
C SER A 107 -6.06 15.33 -3.22
N TYR A 108 -5.72 14.72 -4.36
CA TYR A 108 -6.65 13.90 -5.13
C TYR A 108 -7.30 12.80 -4.29
N PHE A 109 -6.50 12.05 -3.53
CA PHE A 109 -7.02 11.00 -2.66
C PHE A 109 -7.70 11.55 -1.41
N SER A 110 -7.27 12.71 -0.90
CA SER A 110 -7.95 13.42 0.21
C SER A 110 -9.38 13.79 -0.17
N ASP A 111 -9.56 14.37 -1.36
CA ASP A 111 -10.87 14.76 -1.89
C ASP A 111 -11.74 13.53 -2.16
N LEU A 112 -11.15 12.49 -2.79
CA LEU A 112 -11.84 11.23 -3.07
C LEU A 112 -12.33 10.54 -1.79
N PHE A 113 -11.58 10.67 -0.68
CA PHE A 113 -11.94 10.10 0.62
C PHE A 113 -12.74 11.06 1.49
N THR A 114 -13.04 12.28 1.04
CA THR A 114 -13.59 13.35 1.88
C THR A 114 -12.87 13.48 3.23
N ALA A 115 -11.53 13.43 3.20
CA ALA A 115 -10.72 13.34 4.40
C ALA A 115 -10.84 14.58 5.31
N ASP A 116 -11.26 15.73 4.77
CA ASP A 116 -11.57 16.95 5.52
C ASP A 116 -12.69 16.76 6.57
N GLU A 117 -13.57 15.78 6.38
CA GLU A 117 -14.70 15.52 7.27
C GLU A 117 -14.33 14.58 8.44
N THR A 118 -13.05 14.21 8.54
CA THR A 118 -12.60 13.18 9.48
C THR A 118 -12.41 13.70 10.91
N ILE A 119 -12.75 12.84 11.88
CA ILE A 119 -12.60 13.07 13.31
C ILE A 119 -11.55 12.08 13.83
N GLU A 120 -10.46 12.62 14.38
CA GLU A 120 -9.43 11.80 15.02
C GLU A 120 -9.93 11.29 16.38
N THR A 121 -9.79 9.99 16.60
CA THR A 121 -10.07 9.35 17.87
C THR A 121 -8.79 8.76 18.46
N ARG A 122 -8.81 8.43 19.76
CA ARG A 122 -7.67 7.76 20.41
C ARG A 122 -7.56 6.26 20.06
N THR A 123 -8.36 5.78 19.12
CA THR A 123 -8.42 4.37 18.75
C THR A 123 -7.12 3.96 18.05
N GLN A 124 -6.38 3.07 18.71
CA GLN A 124 -5.19 2.42 18.16
C GLN A 124 -5.19 0.97 18.65
N LEU A 125 -5.14 0.03 17.70
CA LEU A 125 -5.02 -1.39 17.97
C LEU A 125 -3.74 -1.90 17.31
N THR A 126 -2.99 -2.70 18.06
CA THR A 126 -1.86 -3.47 17.55
C THR A 126 -2.13 -4.92 17.87
N MET A 127 -2.21 -5.76 16.86
CA MET A 127 -2.56 -7.18 17.01
C MET A 127 -1.76 -8.02 16.01
N SER A 128 -1.78 -9.34 16.16
CA SER A 128 -1.19 -10.24 15.18
C SER A 128 -1.89 -10.12 13.84
N THR A 129 -1.20 -10.49 12.76
CA THR A 129 -1.81 -10.56 11.43
C THR A 129 -3.06 -11.43 11.45
N LEU A 130 -3.01 -12.59 12.12
CA LEU A 130 -4.16 -13.49 12.23
C LEU A 130 -5.32 -12.88 13.02
N GLY A 131 -5.04 -12.17 14.11
CA GLY A 131 -6.05 -11.43 14.87
C GLY A 131 -6.72 -10.36 14.02
N PHE A 132 -5.93 -9.62 13.24
CA PHE A 132 -6.44 -8.62 12.30
C PHE A 132 -7.31 -9.23 11.20
N LEU A 133 -6.89 -10.34 10.61
CA LEU A 133 -7.68 -11.05 9.59
C LEU A 133 -8.98 -11.61 10.16
N CYS A 134 -8.97 -12.11 11.40
CA CYS A 134 -10.19 -12.53 12.09
C CYS A 134 -11.14 -11.35 12.31
N LEU A 135 -10.61 -10.16 12.67
CA LEU A 135 -11.41 -8.95 12.79
C LEU A 135 -12.07 -8.56 11.46
N MET A 136 -11.32 -8.62 10.36
CA MET A 136 -11.87 -8.35 9.01
C MET A 136 -12.94 -9.37 8.62
N ALA A 137 -12.70 -10.66 8.90
CA ALA A 137 -13.66 -11.74 8.63
C ALA A 137 -14.95 -11.59 9.44
N ILE A 138 -14.86 -11.17 10.70
CA ILE A 138 -16.05 -10.84 11.52
C ILE A 138 -16.82 -9.68 10.89
N GLY A 139 -16.13 -8.63 10.43
CA GLY A 139 -16.76 -7.51 9.73
C GLY A 139 -17.52 -7.95 8.48
N ASP A 140 -16.92 -8.82 7.66
CA ASP A 140 -17.56 -9.39 6.47
C ASP A 140 -18.76 -10.28 6.83
N ALA A 141 -18.65 -11.13 7.85
CA ALA A 141 -19.77 -11.95 8.35
C ALA A 141 -20.96 -11.07 8.75
N LEU A 142 -20.72 -10.05 9.58
CA LEU A 142 -21.75 -9.13 10.04
C LEU A 142 -22.38 -8.37 8.88
N LYS A 143 -21.57 -7.89 7.92
CA LYS A 143 -22.08 -7.17 6.75
C LYS A 143 -22.95 -8.07 5.87
N ARG A 144 -22.57 -9.35 5.69
CA ARG A 144 -23.39 -10.32 4.96
C ARG A 144 -24.75 -10.52 5.61
N LYS A 145 -24.80 -10.74 6.93
CA LYS A 145 -26.07 -10.88 7.66
C LYS A 145 -26.93 -9.64 7.55
N TYR A 146 -26.33 -8.46 7.68
CA TYR A 146 -27.04 -7.20 7.51
C TYR A 146 -27.68 -7.09 6.12
N LEU A 147 -26.95 -7.44 5.06
CA LEU A 147 -27.50 -7.44 3.69
C LEU A 147 -28.58 -8.49 3.49
N GLU A 148 -28.41 -9.69 4.04
CA GLU A 148 -29.43 -10.76 4.01
C GLU A 148 -30.71 -10.33 4.73
N GLN A 149 -30.59 -9.64 5.87
CA GLN A 149 -31.73 -9.07 6.59
C GLN A 149 -32.49 -8.06 5.73
N LEU A 150 -31.77 -7.15 5.07
CA LEU A 150 -32.37 -6.16 4.16
C LEU A 150 -33.08 -6.81 2.96
N LEU A 151 -32.49 -7.87 2.40
CA LEU A 151 -33.01 -8.54 1.20
C LEU A 151 -34.16 -9.51 1.49
N PHE A 152 -34.08 -10.26 2.58
CA PHE A 152 -35.01 -11.35 2.89
C PHE A 152 -35.97 -11.04 4.03
N HIS A 153 -35.86 -9.86 4.65
CA HIS A 153 -36.68 -9.45 5.80
C HIS A 153 -36.67 -10.45 6.96
N VAL A 154 -35.53 -11.12 7.17
CA VAL A 154 -35.34 -12.06 8.27
C VAL A 154 -35.07 -11.32 9.59
N PRO A 155 -35.43 -11.90 10.76
CA PRO A 155 -35.20 -11.27 12.05
C PRO A 155 -33.73 -10.94 12.31
N ASP A 156 -33.50 -9.87 13.08
CA ASP A 156 -32.16 -9.46 13.49
C ASP A 156 -31.43 -10.59 14.21
N SER A 157 -30.35 -11.07 13.61
CA SER A 157 -29.36 -11.89 14.29
C SER A 157 -27.96 -11.41 13.91
N TYR A 158 -27.25 -10.92 14.91
CA TYR A 158 -25.83 -10.53 14.82
C TYR A 158 -24.93 -11.55 15.52
N ASP A 159 -25.48 -12.71 15.85
CA ASP A 159 -24.74 -13.84 16.39
C ASP A 159 -23.78 -14.34 15.32
N VAL A 160 -22.48 -14.33 15.61
CA VAL A 160 -21.45 -14.93 14.75
C VAL A 160 -20.78 -16.03 15.54
N ASP A 161 -20.44 -17.13 14.89
CA ASP A 161 -19.71 -18.23 15.51
C ASP A 161 -18.39 -18.54 14.78
N ALA A 162 -17.54 -19.34 15.43
CA ALA A 162 -16.23 -19.65 14.88
C ALA A 162 -16.29 -20.48 13.57
N SER A 163 -17.36 -21.23 13.33
CA SER A 163 -17.57 -21.94 12.05
C SER A 163 -17.86 -20.96 10.92
N GLU A 164 -18.72 -19.97 11.17
CA GLU A 164 -19.05 -18.95 10.19
C GLU A 164 -17.82 -18.13 9.79
N ILE A 165 -16.94 -17.82 10.74
CA ILE A 165 -15.65 -17.17 10.41
C ILE A 165 -14.82 -18.03 9.46
N LYS A 166 -14.75 -19.35 9.68
CA LYS A 166 -14.04 -20.28 8.77
C LYS A 166 -14.64 -20.25 7.37
N ASP A 167 -15.97 -20.22 7.27
CA ASP A 167 -16.67 -20.16 5.99
C ASP A 167 -16.41 -18.84 5.25
N VAL A 168 -16.35 -17.72 5.97
CA VAL A 168 -15.98 -16.41 5.41
C VAL A 168 -14.55 -16.42 4.87
N PHE A 169 -13.59 -17.03 5.58
CA PHE A 169 -12.24 -17.22 5.05
C PHE A 169 -12.25 -18.04 3.75
N GLY A 170 -12.97 -19.17 3.73
CA GLY A 170 -13.11 -19.99 2.53
C GLY A 170 -13.68 -19.22 1.34
N PHE A 171 -14.79 -18.53 1.54
CA PHE A 171 -15.43 -17.71 0.49
C PHE A 171 -14.53 -16.57 0.01
N SER A 172 -13.79 -15.92 0.91
CA SER A 172 -12.94 -14.78 0.56
C SER A 172 -11.76 -15.20 -0.32
N LEU A 173 -11.19 -16.37 -0.05
CA LEU A 173 -10.12 -16.96 -0.86
C LEU A 173 -10.60 -17.31 -2.28
N GLU A 174 -11.86 -17.71 -2.44
CA GLU A 174 -12.46 -18.06 -3.73
C GLU A 174 -12.92 -16.83 -4.53
N SER A 175 -13.67 -15.93 -3.90
CA SER A 175 -14.31 -14.80 -4.60
C SER A 175 -13.34 -13.67 -4.97
N LYS A 176 -12.35 -13.39 -4.11
CA LYS A 176 -11.39 -12.28 -4.26
C LYS A 176 -12.05 -10.92 -4.52
N ASP A 177 -13.30 -10.75 -4.10
CA ASP A 177 -14.06 -9.51 -4.31
C ASP A 177 -13.64 -8.46 -3.29
N ILE A 178 -12.78 -7.52 -3.72
CA ILE A 178 -12.20 -6.47 -2.88
C ILE A 178 -13.21 -5.48 -2.30
N ARG A 179 -14.50 -5.58 -2.65
CA ARG A 179 -15.54 -4.85 -1.92
C ARG A 179 -15.63 -5.36 -0.48
N TRP A 180 -15.29 -6.61 -0.21
CA TRP A 180 -15.26 -7.17 1.15
C TRP A 180 -13.92 -6.88 1.84
N PHE A 181 -13.93 -6.75 3.17
CA PHE A 181 -12.74 -6.36 3.94
C PHE A 181 -11.62 -7.37 3.81
N LEU A 182 -11.92 -8.66 3.99
CA LEU A 182 -10.91 -9.70 4.00
C LEU A 182 -10.21 -9.81 2.62
N PRO A 183 -10.92 -9.93 1.48
CA PRO A 183 -10.29 -9.84 0.16
C PRO A 183 -9.49 -8.56 -0.06
N PHE A 184 -10.03 -7.40 0.33
CA PHE A 184 -9.33 -6.12 0.19
C PHE A 184 -7.99 -6.09 0.91
N VAL A 185 -7.94 -6.48 2.19
CA VAL A 185 -6.69 -6.45 2.95
C VAL A 185 -5.69 -7.51 2.46
N THR A 186 -6.18 -8.67 1.99
CA THR A 186 -5.32 -9.69 1.39
C THR A 186 -4.74 -9.27 0.04
N GLU A 187 -5.44 -8.43 -0.73
CA GLU A 187 -4.88 -7.83 -1.94
C GLU A 187 -3.86 -6.74 -1.58
N ALA A 188 -4.22 -5.86 -0.62
CA ALA A 188 -3.43 -4.70 -0.20
C ALA A 188 -2.04 -5.08 0.35
N PHE A 189 -1.99 -6.07 1.25
CA PHE A 189 -0.75 -6.48 1.92
C PHE A 189 0.02 -7.55 1.12
N GLY A 190 -0.49 -7.90 -0.07
CA GLY A 190 -0.08 -9.06 -0.84
C GLY A 190 -0.67 -10.35 -0.26
N PRO A 191 -0.59 -11.47 -1.00
CA PRO A 191 -0.84 -12.76 -0.38
C PRO A 191 0.03 -12.80 0.86
N PHE A 192 -0.59 -12.91 2.03
CA PHE A 192 0.09 -13.53 3.14
C PHE A 192 0.43 -14.90 2.56
N ASP A 193 1.63 -15.08 2.01
CA ASP A 193 2.03 -16.24 1.20
C ASP A 193 1.86 -17.57 1.97
N ASN A 194 1.42 -17.49 3.24
CA ASN A 194 1.10 -18.56 4.16
C ASN A 194 -0.34 -18.59 4.71
N LEU A 195 -1.31 -17.75 4.25
CA LEU A 195 -2.77 -17.95 4.45
C LEU A 195 -3.23 -19.19 3.67
N SER A 196 -2.58 -20.30 3.97
CA SER A 196 -2.96 -21.63 3.57
C SER A 196 -4.22 -22.00 4.34
N LEU A 197 -4.90 -23.05 3.88
CA LEU A 197 -5.87 -23.79 4.68
C LEU A 197 -5.36 -24.15 6.11
N GLY A 198 -4.03 -24.09 6.36
CA GLY A 198 -3.43 -24.23 7.69
C GLY A 198 -3.70 -23.06 8.64
N ASP A 199 -3.85 -21.84 8.15
CA ASP A 199 -4.18 -20.67 8.99
C ASP A 199 -5.65 -20.66 9.40
N ILE A 200 -6.53 -21.23 8.58
CA ILE A 200 -7.92 -21.51 8.93
C ILE A 200 -8.01 -22.45 10.15
N LYS A 201 -7.04 -23.36 10.33
CA LYS A 201 -6.96 -24.20 11.53
C LYS A 201 -6.56 -23.42 12.79
N ASN A 202 -5.98 -22.22 12.64
CA ASN A 202 -5.51 -21.39 13.74
C ASN A 202 -6.46 -20.23 14.08
N ILE A 203 -7.63 -20.09 13.42
CA ILE A 203 -8.59 -18.99 13.67
C ILE A 203 -8.90 -18.80 15.16
N GLU A 204 -8.95 -19.89 15.94
CA GLU A 204 -9.15 -19.82 17.39
C GLU A 204 -8.10 -18.98 18.12
N LYS A 205 -6.84 -18.95 17.65
CA LYS A 205 -5.79 -18.09 18.19
C LYS A 205 -6.09 -16.62 17.93
N GLY A 206 -6.52 -16.28 16.70
CA GLY A 206 -6.90 -14.92 16.34
C GLY A 206 -8.13 -14.46 17.12
N LEU A 207 -9.17 -15.30 17.24
CA LEU A 207 -10.35 -15.01 18.05
C LEU A 207 -9.99 -14.81 19.54
N LYS A 208 -9.09 -15.64 20.09
CA LYS A 208 -8.62 -15.49 21.46
C LYS A 208 -7.81 -14.21 21.68
N GLU A 209 -7.06 -13.76 20.69
CA GLU A 209 -6.40 -12.45 20.75
C GLU A 209 -7.43 -11.31 20.78
N LEU A 210 -8.48 -11.37 19.95
CA LEU A 210 -9.57 -10.39 19.98
C LEU A 210 -10.34 -10.41 21.32
N GLU A 211 -10.44 -11.57 21.96
CA GLU A 211 -10.96 -11.68 23.34
C GLU A 211 -10.05 -10.98 24.35
N ASN A 212 -8.73 -11.18 24.26
CA ASN A 212 -7.76 -10.49 25.12
C ASN A 212 -7.72 -8.97 24.90
N LEU A 213 -8.06 -8.51 23.68
CA LEU A 213 -8.22 -7.10 23.35
C LEU A 213 -9.58 -6.53 23.78
N GLU A 214 -10.40 -7.32 24.48
CA GLU A 214 -11.74 -6.96 24.93
C GLU A 214 -12.67 -6.52 23.79
N ILE A 215 -12.49 -7.05 22.58
CA ILE A 215 -13.37 -6.81 21.43
C ILE A 215 -14.54 -7.79 21.47
N LEU A 216 -14.28 -9.02 21.88
CA LEU A 216 -15.28 -10.08 21.96
C LEU A 216 -15.10 -10.96 23.20
N LYS A 217 -16.04 -11.86 23.43
CA LYS A 217 -15.97 -12.97 24.38
C LYS A 217 -16.36 -14.25 23.68
N LEU A 218 -15.63 -15.32 23.94
CA LEU A 218 -15.90 -16.64 23.38
C LEU A 218 -16.67 -17.48 24.41
N LEU A 219 -17.96 -17.73 24.13
CA LEU A 219 -18.80 -18.58 24.97
C LEU A 219 -19.32 -19.76 24.16
N ASN A 220 -18.87 -20.97 24.47
CA ASN A 220 -19.28 -22.20 23.77
C ASN A 220 -19.18 -22.07 22.22
N GLN A 221 -18.06 -21.54 21.72
CA GLN A 221 -17.79 -21.25 20.29
C GLN A 221 -18.65 -20.14 19.66
N LYS A 222 -19.56 -19.53 20.40
CA LYS A 222 -20.26 -18.31 19.99
C LYS A 222 -19.45 -17.07 20.34
N ILE A 223 -19.48 -16.10 19.44
CA ILE A 223 -18.86 -14.80 19.63
C ILE A 223 -19.91 -13.86 20.22
N GLN A 224 -19.61 -13.30 21.39
CA GLN A 224 -20.38 -12.17 21.94
C GLN A 224 -19.51 -10.92 21.91
N PHE A 225 -20.00 -9.85 21.29
CA PHE A 225 -19.24 -8.60 21.26
C PHE A 225 -19.33 -7.88 22.60
N THR A 226 -18.21 -7.29 23.02
CA THR A 226 -18.19 -6.35 24.15
C THR A 226 -18.74 -4.99 23.71
N GLU A 227 -18.89 -4.03 24.63
CA GLU A 227 -19.24 -2.66 24.25
C GLU A 227 -18.21 -2.04 23.29
N THR A 228 -16.92 -2.27 23.53
CA THR A 228 -15.83 -1.86 22.63
C THR A 228 -15.95 -2.52 21.26
N GLY A 229 -16.26 -3.83 21.23
CA GLY A 229 -16.50 -4.57 20.01
C GLY A 229 -17.66 -4.03 19.20
N TYR A 230 -18.81 -3.77 19.84
CA TYR A 230 -19.98 -3.20 19.17
C TYR A 230 -19.67 -1.82 18.57
N ARG A 231 -18.91 -0.97 19.26
CA ARG A 231 -18.50 0.33 18.72
C ARG A 231 -17.60 0.19 17.50
N LEU A 232 -16.61 -0.70 17.55
CA LEU A 232 -15.69 -0.91 16.44
C LEU A 232 -16.36 -1.58 15.24
N LEU A 233 -17.07 -2.69 15.46
CA LEU A 233 -17.71 -3.49 14.42
C LEU A 233 -18.97 -2.84 13.86
N GLY A 234 -19.66 -2.03 14.67
CA GLY A 234 -20.78 -1.21 14.20
C GLY A 234 -20.34 -0.24 13.09
N LEU A 235 -19.15 0.35 13.21
CA LEU A 235 -18.58 1.18 12.14
C LEU A 235 -18.36 0.39 10.86
N MET A 236 -18.00 -0.89 10.96
CA MET A 236 -17.76 -1.74 9.79
C MET A 236 -19.02 -2.03 8.97
N LEU A 237 -20.22 -1.79 9.53
CA LEU A 237 -21.49 -1.94 8.83
C LEU A 237 -21.87 -0.70 8.00
N GLU A 238 -21.28 0.45 8.31
CA GLU A 238 -21.56 1.72 7.64
C GLU A 238 -21.06 1.74 6.18
N LYS A 239 -21.45 2.78 5.45
CA LYS A 239 -20.82 3.11 4.17
C LYS A 239 -19.33 3.37 4.38
N ARG A 240 -18.52 2.85 3.46
CA ARG A 240 -17.05 2.87 3.59
C ARG A 240 -16.37 3.24 2.30
N ASN A 241 -15.24 3.93 2.43
CA ASN A 241 -14.25 4.05 1.38
C ASN A 241 -13.01 3.27 1.80
N MET A 242 -12.44 2.46 0.90
CA MET A 242 -11.25 1.67 1.15
C MET A 242 -10.21 1.93 0.07
N ILE A 243 -8.97 2.19 0.45
CA ILE A 243 -7.88 2.38 -0.52
C ILE A 243 -6.59 1.82 0.03
N SER A 244 -5.85 1.11 -0.79
CA SER A 244 -4.53 0.61 -0.45
C SER A 244 -3.50 1.09 -1.43
N PHE A 245 -2.29 1.27 -0.92
CA PHE A 245 -1.09 1.55 -1.67
C PHE A 245 -0.12 0.42 -1.39
N ARG A 246 0.31 -0.26 -2.45
CA ARG A 246 1.37 -1.25 -2.39
C ARG A 246 2.55 -0.71 -3.19
N SER A 247 3.50 -0.09 -2.49
CA SER A 247 4.69 0.48 -3.10
C SER A 247 5.81 -0.55 -3.17
N LEU A 248 6.43 -0.67 -4.34
CA LEU A 248 7.66 -1.41 -4.61
C LEU A 248 8.75 -0.42 -4.95
N PHE A 249 9.87 -0.49 -4.24
CA PHE A 249 10.99 0.45 -4.40
C PHE A 249 12.30 -0.22 -3.99
N PHE A 250 13.43 0.41 -4.32
CA PHE A 250 14.73 -0.06 -3.85
C PHE A 250 15.13 0.63 -2.56
N GLU A 251 15.67 -0.14 -1.62
CA GLU A 251 16.32 0.37 -0.41
C GLU A 251 17.62 -0.42 -0.21
N ASN A 252 18.76 0.26 -0.16
CA ASN A 252 20.09 -0.34 -0.10
C ASN A 252 20.33 -1.42 -1.18
N ASN A 253 19.93 -1.13 -2.42
CA ASN A 253 20.03 -2.03 -3.58
C ASN A 253 19.24 -3.35 -3.43
N GLN A 254 18.28 -3.40 -2.51
CA GLN A 254 17.34 -4.51 -2.35
C GLN A 254 15.92 -4.05 -2.68
N LEU A 255 15.13 -4.93 -3.28
CA LEU A 255 13.72 -4.66 -3.53
C LEU A 255 12.95 -4.71 -2.20
N ALA A 256 12.36 -3.59 -1.82
CA ALA A 256 11.51 -3.44 -0.66
C ALA A 256 10.05 -3.27 -1.09
N GLN A 257 9.14 -3.61 -0.18
CA GLN A 257 7.71 -3.31 -0.32
C GLN A 257 7.20 -2.57 0.91
N MET A 258 6.33 -1.60 0.68
CA MET A 258 5.60 -0.91 1.73
C MET A 258 4.12 -0.88 1.40
N PRO A 259 3.34 -1.78 2.01
CA PRO A 259 1.90 -1.77 1.85
C PRO A 259 1.24 -0.98 2.99
N ILE A 260 0.30 -0.12 2.64
CA ILE A 260 -0.56 0.61 3.57
C ILE A 260 -1.98 0.59 3.03
N ALA A 261 -2.96 0.43 3.92
CA ALA A 261 -4.35 0.56 3.56
C ALA A 261 -5.03 1.61 4.44
N PHE A 262 -6.09 2.20 3.91
CA PHE A 262 -6.91 3.17 4.58
C PHE A 262 -8.36 2.76 4.44
N ILE A 263 -9.10 2.86 5.53
CA ILE A 263 -10.54 2.59 5.57
C ILE A 263 -11.21 3.75 6.27
N LYS A 264 -12.14 4.40 5.57
CA LYS A 264 -13.00 5.44 6.13
C LYS A 264 -14.39 4.88 6.36
N TYR A 265 -14.92 5.07 7.56
CA TYR A 265 -16.30 4.81 7.94
C TYR A 265 -16.93 6.14 8.35
N ASP A 266 -17.94 6.62 7.62
CA ASP A 266 -18.53 7.94 7.89
C ASP A 266 -17.43 9.01 8.11
N LYS A 267 -17.26 9.51 9.35
CA LYS A 267 -16.25 10.52 9.73
C LYS A 267 -14.97 9.95 10.34
N ILE A 268 -14.78 8.64 10.40
CA ILE A 268 -13.62 8.02 11.04
C ILE A 268 -12.73 7.42 9.96
N LEU A 269 -11.48 7.87 9.89
CA LEU A 269 -10.47 7.36 8.97
C LEU A 269 -9.42 6.55 9.75
N TYR A 270 -9.23 5.30 9.35
CA TYR A 270 -8.18 4.44 9.84
C TYR A 270 -7.10 4.26 8.78
N TYR A 271 -5.84 4.20 9.20
CA TYR A 271 -4.81 3.53 8.41
C TYR A 271 -4.49 2.16 9.03
N ILE A 272 -4.04 1.27 8.16
CA ILE A 272 -3.65 -0.09 8.47
C ILE A 272 -2.26 -0.30 7.87
N MET A 273 -1.30 -0.71 8.70
CA MET A 273 0.05 -0.95 8.25
C MET A 273 0.66 -2.15 8.99
N PRO A 274 1.24 -3.14 8.26
CA PRO A 274 2.03 -4.20 8.87
C PRO A 274 3.24 -3.64 9.60
N ILE A 275 3.56 -4.19 10.77
CA ILE A 275 4.78 -3.88 11.48
C ILE A 275 5.91 -4.70 10.87
N ALA A 276 6.77 -3.98 10.19
CA ALA A 276 8.11 -4.33 9.80
C ALA A 276 8.81 -5.38 10.73
N ASP A 277 9.11 -6.59 10.21
CA ASP A 277 9.75 -7.74 10.89
C ASP A 277 8.97 -8.35 12.07
N GLU A 278 7.71 -7.97 12.26
CA GLU A 278 6.81 -8.54 13.27
C GLU A 278 5.58 -9.14 12.58
N ASP A 279 5.04 -10.24 13.10
CA ASP A 279 3.74 -10.75 12.68
C ASP A 279 2.62 -9.92 13.33
N LYS A 280 2.59 -8.62 13.04
CA LYS A 280 1.65 -7.67 13.63
C LYS A 280 1.17 -6.63 12.64
N VAL A 281 -0.03 -6.14 12.87
CA VAL A 281 -0.66 -5.06 12.12
C VAL A 281 -1.08 -3.97 13.10
N VAL A 282 -0.87 -2.72 12.70
CA VAL A 282 -1.41 -1.54 13.39
C VAL A 282 -2.64 -1.06 12.64
N LEU A 283 -3.75 -0.92 13.37
CA LEU A 283 -4.93 -0.16 12.96
C LEU A 283 -4.98 1.09 13.81
N LYS A 284 -4.97 2.28 13.21
CA LYS A 284 -5.00 3.53 13.96
C LYS A 284 -5.82 4.60 13.27
N CYS A 285 -6.64 5.30 14.05
CA CYS A 285 -7.40 6.44 13.59
C CYS A 285 -6.47 7.63 13.33
N ILE A 286 -6.70 8.33 12.22
CA ILE A 286 -5.89 9.46 11.76
C ILE A 286 -6.77 10.58 11.20
N ASN A 287 -6.20 11.79 11.15
CA ASN A 287 -6.79 12.96 10.52
C ASN A 287 -6.30 13.12 9.06
N LYS A 288 -6.83 14.13 8.35
CA LYS A 288 -6.42 14.48 6.98
C LYS A 288 -4.93 14.73 6.83
N GLU A 289 -4.33 15.52 7.73
CA GLU A 289 -2.90 15.87 7.66
C GLU A 289 -2.06 14.60 7.64
N LYS A 290 -2.34 13.67 8.57
CA LYS A 290 -1.60 12.42 8.65
C LYS A 290 -1.89 11.49 7.47
N PHE A 291 -3.11 11.52 6.93
CA PHE A 291 -3.47 10.78 5.72
C PHE A 291 -2.63 11.23 4.52
N CYS A 292 -2.54 12.54 4.26
CA CYS A 292 -1.74 13.09 3.18
C CYS A 292 -0.24 12.78 3.37
N GLU A 293 0.30 12.94 4.58
CA GLU A 293 1.70 12.59 4.89
C GLU A 293 2.01 11.12 4.58
N LEU A 294 1.09 10.21 4.90
CA LEU A 294 1.28 8.78 4.67
C LEU A 294 1.19 8.42 3.18
N ILE A 295 0.38 9.14 2.41
CA ILE A 295 0.31 8.99 0.94
C ILE A 295 1.62 9.46 0.31
N GLU A 296 2.10 10.66 0.66
CA GLU A 296 3.38 11.20 0.17
C GLU A 296 4.53 10.25 0.49
N MET A 297 4.54 9.68 1.69
CA MET A 297 5.54 8.71 2.11
C MET A 297 5.50 7.43 1.26
N VAL A 298 4.33 6.90 0.90
CA VAL A 298 4.23 5.63 0.16
C VAL A 298 4.53 5.77 -1.33
N ILE A 299 4.27 6.93 -1.91
CA ILE A 299 4.57 7.22 -3.32
C ILE A 299 5.99 7.74 -3.55
N ALA A 300 6.74 8.03 -2.48
CA ALA A 300 8.10 8.53 -2.58
C ALA A 300 9.02 7.56 -3.36
N PRO A 301 10.03 8.08 -4.08
CA PRO A 301 11.03 7.26 -4.74
C PRO A 301 11.92 6.53 -3.72
N GLY A 302 12.33 5.31 -4.07
CA GLY A 302 13.40 4.61 -3.37
C GLY A 302 14.79 5.05 -3.85
N ASP A 303 15.80 4.27 -3.47
CA ASP A 303 17.17 4.42 -3.94
C ASP A 303 17.30 4.11 -5.43
N GLU A 304 18.28 4.73 -6.08
CA GLU A 304 18.65 4.35 -7.44
C GLU A 304 19.29 2.95 -7.45
N PRO A 305 18.76 1.98 -8.22
CA PRO A 305 19.33 0.63 -8.24
C PRO A 305 20.68 0.63 -8.99
N GLU A 306 21.70 0.03 -8.38
CA GLU A 306 23.07 0.04 -8.93
C GLU A 306 23.21 -0.67 -10.28
N ILE A 307 22.24 -1.53 -10.63
CA ILE A 307 22.20 -2.26 -11.90
C ILE A 307 22.09 -1.27 -13.08
N ILE A 308 21.36 -0.17 -12.92
CA ILE A 308 21.25 0.89 -13.94
C ILE A 308 22.58 1.62 -14.14
N ILE A 309 23.36 1.77 -13.06
CA ILE A 309 24.65 2.49 -13.06
C ILE A 309 25.70 1.75 -13.91
N LYS A 310 25.62 0.42 -13.99
CA LYS A 310 26.59 -0.41 -14.74
C LYS A 310 26.30 -0.52 -16.23
N GLU A 311 25.04 -0.46 -16.66
CA GLU A 311 24.69 -0.51 -18.10
C GLU A 311 24.93 0.82 -18.83
N PHE A 312 24.97 1.95 -18.11
CA PHE A 312 25.23 3.27 -18.70
C PHE A 312 26.68 3.74 -18.61
N LYS A 313 27.55 3.04 -17.86
CA LYS A 313 28.99 3.33 -17.83
C LYS A 313 29.76 2.32 -18.67
N GLU A 314 29.94 2.73 -19.93
CA GLU A 314 30.99 2.35 -20.90
C GLU A 314 30.74 1.25 -21.96
N PRO A 315 31.30 1.43 -23.19
CA PRO A 315 32.44 2.31 -23.49
C PRO A 315 32.12 3.46 -24.45
N ALA A 316 32.27 4.69 -23.94
CA ALA A 316 32.68 5.80 -24.79
C ALA A 316 34.20 5.71 -24.97
N SER A 317 34.59 5.54 -26.23
CA SER A 317 35.94 5.57 -26.76
C SER A 317 36.82 6.67 -26.16
N ALA A 318 38.08 6.31 -25.96
CA ALA A 318 39.23 7.21 -25.85
C ALA A 318 39.11 8.42 -26.79
N THR A 319 39.42 9.63 -26.33
CA THR A 319 40.73 10.28 -26.44
C THR A 319 40.69 11.64 -25.71
N GLU A 320 41.80 12.03 -25.07
CA GLU A 320 42.23 13.43 -24.81
C GLU A 320 41.41 14.29 -23.79
N THR A 321 41.95 15.09 -22.87
CA THR A 321 43.30 15.51 -22.46
C THR A 321 43.17 16.11 -21.06
N LYS A 322 44.13 15.86 -20.17
CA LYS A 322 44.24 16.57 -18.88
C LYS A 322 44.58 18.04 -19.13
N LEU A 323 43.96 18.97 -18.41
CA LEU A 323 44.62 20.14 -17.79
C LEU A 323 43.63 20.95 -16.93
N ASN A 324 43.89 20.89 -15.63
CA ASN A 324 43.93 21.95 -14.63
C ASN A 324 42.68 22.51 -13.94
N GLU A 325 42.91 22.64 -12.63
CA GLU A 325 42.09 23.14 -11.54
C GLU A 325 42.02 24.67 -11.47
N ALA A 326 41.05 25.10 -10.66
CA ALA A 326 40.87 26.38 -9.97
C ALA A 326 40.28 27.54 -10.77
N ASP A 327 39.03 27.91 -10.45
CA ASP A 327 38.85 29.10 -9.63
C ASP A 327 37.50 29.16 -8.89
N LYS A 328 37.52 29.84 -7.75
CA LYS A 328 36.40 30.07 -6.81
C LYS A 328 35.41 31.09 -7.34
N SER A 329 34.11 30.91 -7.04
CA SER A 329 33.27 32.00 -6.54
C SER A 329 32.03 31.47 -5.81
N GLU A 330 31.79 32.05 -4.64
CA GLU A 330 30.66 31.84 -3.72
C GLU A 330 29.45 32.67 -4.18
N ALA A 331 28.21 32.15 -4.01
CA ALA A 331 27.08 32.75 -3.29
C ALA A 331 25.82 31.84 -3.44
N PRO A 332 24.75 32.02 -2.64
CA PRO A 332 24.21 31.01 -1.72
C PRO A 332 22.97 30.31 -2.26
N ASP A 333 22.94 28.98 -2.21
CA ASP A 333 21.75 28.22 -2.64
C ASP A 333 21.11 27.45 -1.49
N ASP A 334 19.79 27.41 -1.57
CA ASP A 334 18.85 26.93 -0.57
C ASP A 334 19.20 25.52 -0.10
N LYS A 335 19.26 25.36 1.23
CA LYS A 335 19.43 24.04 1.84
C LYS A 335 18.15 23.23 1.63
N HIS A 336 18.08 22.52 0.51
CA HIS A 336 17.33 21.28 0.39
C HIS A 336 17.84 20.35 1.51
N VAL A 337 17.12 20.32 2.63
CA VAL A 337 17.41 19.38 3.71
C VAL A 337 16.82 18.07 3.25
N ASP A 338 17.68 17.16 2.80
CA ASP A 338 17.24 15.81 2.46
C ASP A 338 16.63 15.14 3.71
N THR A 339 15.32 14.90 3.64
CA THR A 339 14.54 14.23 4.69
C THR A 339 14.08 12.87 4.22
N LYS A 340 14.19 11.87 5.11
CA LYS A 340 13.58 10.53 4.96
C LYS A 340 12.43 10.38 5.96
N PHE A 341 11.66 9.31 5.87
CA PHE A 341 10.58 9.03 6.82
C PHE A 341 10.93 7.88 7.77
N CYS A 342 10.39 7.93 8.99
CA CYS A 342 10.58 6.88 9.97
C CYS A 342 9.72 5.65 9.62
N ARG A 343 10.38 4.52 9.33
CA ARG A 343 9.76 3.20 9.06
C ARG A 343 8.81 2.63 10.13
N TYR A 344 8.72 3.23 11.32
CA TYR A 344 7.89 2.72 12.42
C TYR A 344 6.65 3.58 12.70
N CYS A 345 6.66 4.84 12.30
CA CYS A 345 5.58 5.78 12.63
C CYS A 345 5.29 6.80 11.51
N GLY A 346 6.04 6.78 10.42
CA GLY A 346 5.87 7.68 9.28
C GLY A 346 6.21 9.14 9.57
N ALA A 347 7.00 9.45 10.60
CA ALA A 347 7.43 10.83 10.88
C ALA A 347 8.59 11.26 9.97
N LYS A 348 8.59 12.52 9.50
CA LYS A 348 9.72 13.14 8.77
C LYS A 348 10.96 13.19 9.66
N VAL A 349 12.09 12.70 9.16
CA VAL A 349 13.38 12.63 9.87
C VAL A 349 14.52 13.00 8.93
N LYS A 350 15.59 13.59 9.45
CA LYS A 350 16.77 13.90 8.63
C LYS A 350 17.42 12.60 8.13
N ILE A 351 18.01 12.60 6.93
CA ILE A 351 18.69 11.40 6.39
C ILE A 351 19.75 10.86 7.36
N SER A 352 20.49 11.75 8.04
CA SER A 352 21.52 11.41 9.03
C SER A 352 21.00 11.04 10.42
N ALA A 353 19.68 11.08 10.66
CA ALA A 353 19.10 10.77 11.96
C ALA A 353 19.26 9.28 12.29
N LYS A 354 19.93 9.01 13.41
CA LYS A 354 20.13 7.64 13.94
C LYS A 354 18.90 7.11 14.69
N PHE A 355 18.05 8.00 15.19
CA PHE A 355 16.83 7.66 15.92
C PHE A 355 15.69 8.57 15.45
N CYS A 356 14.47 8.05 15.47
CA CYS A 356 13.30 8.86 15.20
C CYS A 356 12.98 9.72 16.42
N THR A 357 12.92 11.04 16.24
CA THR A 357 12.58 11.99 17.30
C THR A 357 11.11 11.88 17.75
N SER A 358 10.23 11.31 16.92
CA SER A 358 8.81 11.16 17.24
C SER A 358 8.47 9.86 17.97
N CYS A 359 9.12 8.74 17.63
CA CYS A 359 8.80 7.43 18.24
C CYS A 359 9.97 6.79 19.01
N GLY A 360 11.14 7.42 19.07
CA GLY A 360 12.32 6.96 19.80
C GLY A 360 13.04 5.73 19.21
N LYS A 361 12.47 5.07 18.20
CA LYS A 361 13.06 3.87 17.60
C LYS A 361 14.30 4.19 16.75
N SER A 362 15.29 3.30 16.79
CA SER A 362 16.53 3.40 16.00
C SER A 362 16.23 3.28 14.50
N LEU A 363 16.74 4.26 13.75
CA LEU A 363 16.71 4.31 12.29
C LEU A 363 17.98 3.73 11.65
N VAL A 364 19.00 3.39 12.45
CA VAL A 364 20.19 2.68 11.99
C VAL A 364 19.95 1.19 12.21
N SER A 365 20.07 0.37 11.16
CA SER A 365 20.21 -1.08 11.30
C SER A 365 21.67 -1.44 11.58
N LYS A 366 21.89 -2.43 12.45
CA LYS A 366 23.20 -3.05 12.64
C LYS A 366 23.56 -3.94 11.45
#